data_AF-Q56UG2-F1
#
_entry.id   AF-Q56UG2-F1
#
_cell.length_a   1.000
_cell.length_b   1.000
_cell.length_c   1.000
_cell.angle_alpha   90.00
_cell.angle_beta   90.00
_cell.angle_gamma   90.00
#
_symmetry.space_group_name_H-M   'P 1'
#
loop_
_entity.id
_entity.type
_entity.pdbx_description
1 polymer ?
#
loop_
_entity_poly.entity_id
_entity_poly.type
_entity_poly.pdbx_seq_one_letter_code
_entity_poly.pdbx_strand_id
1 'polypeptide(L)'
;MTLSPGLNGLTWTVTNFGIKLYTDWRVKHKVWFVPISASGGLSADFSGVRLSLTIGVDLDGGSRPVLRSRGCSADIGGLNLRFRGGLVSWILNLFKGLFENKVKNMIRDRICSLVDKSINGVVADKVKQMRVSVDIAERFVLDYGFIAPVIITSGYLETQHSGEVYWKNDRRPTPYTPADIPAQGDASKMLYIWLTDFTALTFGYAAHTHGYLQYTLSPD
;
A
#
# COMPACT_ATOMS: atom_id res chain seq x y z
N MET A 1 -1.93 13.25 -3.44
CA MET A 1 -0.97 12.14 -3.59
C MET A 1 0.16 12.65 -4.46
N THR A 2 1.40 12.34 -4.13
CA THR A 2 2.59 12.80 -4.85
C THR A 2 3.57 11.65 -5.03
N LEU A 3 4.33 11.67 -6.13
CA LEU A 3 5.45 10.75 -6.32
C LEU A 3 6.66 11.26 -5.53
N SER A 4 7.41 10.35 -4.92
CA SER A 4 8.55 10.66 -4.07
C SER A 4 9.78 9.86 -4.53
N PRO A 5 10.49 10.34 -5.58
CA PRO A 5 11.65 9.66 -6.14
C PRO A 5 12.72 9.34 -5.09
N GLY A 6 13.01 10.29 -4.18
CA GLY A 6 14.01 10.12 -3.12
C GLY A 6 13.67 9.05 -2.08
N LEU A 7 12.41 8.60 -2.02
CA LEU A 7 11.96 7.53 -1.12
C LEU A 7 11.54 6.27 -1.89
N ASN A 8 11.75 6.25 -3.22
CA ASN A 8 11.25 5.24 -4.13
C ASN A 8 9.79 4.84 -3.83
N GLY A 9 8.91 5.84 -3.73
CA GLY A 9 7.54 5.58 -3.29
C GLY A 9 6.51 6.66 -3.64
N LEU A 10 5.29 6.40 -3.21
CA LEU A 10 4.14 7.28 -3.36
C LEU A 10 3.76 7.84 -1.99
N THR A 11 3.68 9.16 -1.90
CA THR A 11 3.27 9.86 -0.68
C THR A 11 1.81 10.25 -0.77
N TRP A 12 1.01 9.71 0.15
CA TRP A 12 -0.38 10.10 0.34
C TRP A 12 -0.48 11.00 1.56
N THR A 13 -1.14 12.14 1.39
CA THR A 13 -1.39 13.09 2.49
C THR A 13 -2.89 13.34 2.59
N VAL A 14 -3.43 13.08 3.77
CA VAL A 14 -4.82 13.37 4.16
C VAL A 14 -4.76 14.50 5.17
N THR A 15 -5.54 15.55 4.95
CA THR A 15 -5.52 16.75 5.79
C THR A 15 -6.90 17.08 6.31
N ASN A 16 -6.93 17.78 7.45
CA ASN A 16 -8.14 18.35 8.04
C ASN A 16 -9.26 17.33 8.33
N PHE A 17 -8.90 16.11 8.76
CA PHE A 17 -9.89 15.15 9.24
C PHE A 17 -10.03 15.21 10.77
N GLY A 18 -11.16 14.74 11.28
CA GLY A 18 -11.47 14.69 12.71
C GLY A 18 -11.59 13.25 13.22
N ILE A 19 -11.26 13.04 14.49
CA ILE A 19 -11.38 11.74 15.17
C ILE A 19 -12.14 11.97 16.48
N LYS A 20 -13.21 11.20 16.72
CA LYS A 20 -13.93 11.22 18.00
C LYS A 20 -13.79 9.88 18.68
N LEU A 21 -13.27 9.88 19.91
CA LEU A 21 -13.13 8.70 20.75
C LEU A 21 -14.02 8.85 21.98
N TYR A 22 -14.68 7.76 22.34
CA TYR A 22 -15.46 7.62 23.56
C TYR A 22 -14.92 6.43 24.33
N THR A 23 -14.58 6.65 25.60
CA THR A 23 -13.97 5.64 26.45
C THR A 23 -14.51 5.76 27.88
N ASP A 24 -14.58 4.65 28.60
CA ASP A 24 -14.85 4.65 30.03
C ASP A 24 -13.55 4.49 30.81
N TRP A 25 -13.45 5.15 31.96
CA TRP A 25 -12.31 5.06 32.86
C TRP A 25 -12.74 4.65 34.26
N ARG A 26 -11.86 3.92 34.93
CA ARG A 26 -12.02 3.48 36.32
C ARG A 26 -10.67 3.47 37.00
N VAL A 27 -10.57 4.19 38.12
CA VAL A 27 -9.40 4.23 38.99
C VAL A 27 -9.80 3.70 40.36
N LYS A 28 -9.02 2.75 40.89
CA LYS A 28 -9.11 2.30 42.28
C LYS A 28 -7.76 2.50 42.91
N HIS A 29 -7.69 3.29 43.97
CA HIS A 29 -6.45 3.54 44.70
C HIS A 29 -6.74 3.58 46.20
N LYS A 30 -5.81 3.10 47.01
CA LYS A 30 -5.91 3.20 48.47
C LYS A 30 -4.98 4.32 48.92
N VAL A 31 -5.52 5.40 49.48
CA VAL A 31 -4.71 6.47 50.06
C VAL A 31 -4.71 6.26 51.57
N TRP A 32 -3.55 5.88 52.11
CA TRP A 32 -3.28 5.55 53.51
C TRP A 32 -4.12 4.36 54.05
N PHE A 33 -5.43 4.53 54.25
CA PHE A 33 -6.35 3.48 54.68
C PHE A 33 -7.73 3.54 53.99
N VAL A 34 -8.03 4.59 53.21
CA VAL A 34 -9.34 4.77 52.55
C VAL A 34 -9.29 4.27 51.11
N PRO A 35 -10.17 3.34 50.70
CA PRO A 35 -10.30 2.95 49.29
C PRO A 35 -11.01 4.05 48.52
N ILE A 36 -10.30 4.68 47.59
CA ILE A 36 -10.85 5.64 46.65
C ILE A 36 -11.12 4.90 45.34
N SER A 37 -12.40 4.83 44.96
CA SER A 37 -12.81 4.37 43.64
C SER A 37 -13.48 5.50 42.89
N ALA A 38 -12.97 5.81 41.70
CA ALA A 38 -13.56 6.78 40.81
C ALA A 38 -13.76 6.15 39.43
N SER A 39 -14.86 6.48 38.77
CA SER A 39 -15.12 6.06 37.39
C SER A 39 -15.95 7.10 36.67
N GLY A 40 -15.86 7.11 35.35
CA GLY A 40 -16.62 8.00 34.49
C GLY A 40 -16.35 7.73 33.02
N GLY A 41 -16.91 8.57 32.16
CA GLY A 41 -16.64 8.58 30.74
C GLY A 41 -15.60 9.65 30.36
N LEU A 42 -14.92 9.45 29.24
CA LEU A 42 -14.03 10.38 28.58
C LEU A 42 -14.40 10.44 27.09
N SER A 43 -14.69 11.64 26.60
CA SER A 43 -14.75 11.93 25.17
C SER A 43 -13.49 12.69 24.76
N ALA A 44 -12.84 12.26 23.70
CA ALA A 44 -11.71 12.96 23.09
C ALA A 44 -12.04 13.29 21.63
N ASP A 45 -12.01 14.58 21.29
CA ASP A 45 -12.27 15.09 19.95
C ASP A 45 -10.98 15.69 19.39
N PHE A 46 -10.43 15.04 18.38
CA PHE A 46 -9.21 15.44 17.67
C PHE A 46 -9.62 16.16 16.38
N SER A 47 -9.11 17.37 16.17
CA SER A 47 -9.42 18.19 15.01
C SER A 47 -8.17 18.62 14.26
N GLY A 48 -8.32 18.94 12.98
CA GLY A 48 -7.21 19.35 12.12
C GLY A 48 -6.14 18.28 12.02
N VAL A 49 -6.53 16.99 11.98
CA VAL A 49 -5.57 15.90 11.88
C VAL A 49 -5.01 15.87 10.45
N ARG A 50 -3.69 15.77 10.35
CA ARG A 50 -2.94 15.60 9.11
C ARG A 50 -2.16 14.32 9.19
N LEU A 51 -2.36 13.43 8.21
CA LEU A 51 -1.61 12.20 8.06
C LEU A 51 -0.86 12.25 6.74
N SER A 52 0.45 12.04 6.78
CA SER A 52 1.28 11.82 5.60
C SER A 52 1.92 10.45 5.70
N LEU A 53 1.70 9.60 4.69
CA LEU A 53 2.26 8.27 4.61
C LEU A 53 2.96 8.09 3.26
N THR A 54 4.11 7.45 3.26
CA THR A 54 4.88 7.12 2.07
C THR A 54 4.97 5.61 1.94
N ILE A 55 4.46 5.08 0.83
CA ILE A 55 4.50 3.66 0.49
C ILE A 55 5.54 3.47 -0.61
N GLY A 56 6.57 2.69 -0.33
CA GLY A 56 7.56 2.27 -1.32
C GLY A 56 7.12 1.02 -2.07
N VAL A 57 7.58 0.89 -3.32
CA VAL A 57 7.40 -0.30 -4.15
C VAL A 57 8.77 -0.90 -4.46
N ASP A 58 9.03 -2.08 -3.91
CA ASP A 58 10.29 -2.82 -4.06
C ASP A 58 10.05 -4.13 -4.82
N LEU A 59 11.11 -4.89 -5.11
CA LEU A 59 11.04 -6.27 -5.58
C LEU A 59 11.37 -7.25 -4.45
N ASP A 60 10.73 -8.43 -4.45
CA ASP A 60 10.99 -9.50 -3.48
C ASP A 60 12.28 -10.30 -3.73
N GLY A 61 13.11 -9.88 -4.70
CA GLY A 61 14.25 -10.65 -5.18
C GLY A 61 13.92 -11.58 -6.35
N GLY A 62 12.64 -11.66 -6.75
CA GLY A 62 12.17 -12.26 -7.99
C GLY A 62 11.37 -11.26 -8.80
N SER A 63 10.31 -11.74 -9.45
CA SER A 63 9.50 -10.96 -10.39
C SER A 63 8.24 -10.36 -9.77
N ARG A 64 8.14 -10.29 -8.44
CA ARG A 64 6.94 -9.79 -7.74
C ARG A 64 7.23 -8.48 -7.02
N PRO A 65 6.31 -7.50 -7.11
CA PRO A 65 6.42 -6.29 -6.33
C PRO A 65 6.11 -6.56 -4.85
N VAL A 66 6.74 -5.79 -3.97
CA VAL A 66 6.47 -5.76 -2.53
C VAL A 66 6.25 -4.32 -2.11
N LEU A 67 5.16 -4.08 -1.38
CA LEU A 67 4.91 -2.78 -0.78
C LEU A 67 5.53 -2.70 0.61
N ARG A 68 6.13 -1.56 0.93
CA ARG A 68 6.69 -1.27 2.25
C ARG A 68 6.32 0.13 2.71
N SER A 69 6.09 0.29 4.01
CA SER A 69 6.03 1.62 4.59
C SER A 69 7.44 2.23 4.62
N ARG A 70 7.59 3.41 4.02
CA ARG A 70 8.85 4.16 3.98
C ARG A 70 8.84 5.37 4.91
N GLY A 71 7.65 5.86 5.26
CA GLY A 71 7.50 6.96 6.18
C GLY A 71 6.05 7.14 6.61
N CYS A 72 5.86 7.53 7.85
CA CYS A 72 4.58 7.98 8.36
C CYS A 72 4.80 9.18 9.29
N SER A 73 3.96 10.19 9.14
CA SER A 73 3.85 11.30 10.07
C SER A 73 2.38 11.64 10.28
N ALA A 74 2.01 11.84 11.55
CA ALA A 74 0.70 12.31 11.93
C ALA A 74 0.86 13.58 12.75
N ASP A 75 0.06 14.59 12.44
CA ASP A 75 -0.06 15.82 13.19
C ASP A 75 -1.50 16.09 13.59
N ILE A 76 -1.68 16.76 14.73
CA ILE A 76 -2.98 17.00 15.36
C ILE A 76 -3.05 18.46 15.80
N GLY A 77 -3.83 19.25 15.06
CA GLY A 77 -4.06 20.65 15.37
C GLY A 77 -4.73 20.85 16.73
N GLY A 78 -5.92 20.27 16.93
CA GLY A 78 -6.72 20.45 18.15
C GLY A 78 -7.02 19.14 18.88
N LEU A 79 -7.12 19.23 20.21
CA LEU A 79 -7.63 18.15 21.06
C LEU A 79 -8.57 18.76 22.11
N ASN A 80 -9.80 18.28 22.16
CA ASN A 80 -10.75 18.63 23.19
C ASN A 80 -11.12 17.38 24.01
N LEU A 81 -10.66 17.35 25.26
CA LEU A 81 -10.98 16.33 26.24
C LEU A 81 -12.18 16.75 27.08
N ARG A 82 -13.14 15.83 27.27
CA ARG A 82 -14.31 16.02 28.14
C ARG A 82 -14.52 14.80 29.03
N PHE A 83 -14.22 14.96 30.31
CA PHE A 83 -14.51 13.97 31.34
C PHE A 83 -15.95 14.14 31.82
N ARG A 84 -16.71 13.03 31.90
CA ARG A 84 -18.13 12.97 32.29
C ARG A 84 -18.30 12.00 33.45
N GLY A 85 -19.15 12.33 34.42
CA GLY A 85 -19.53 11.44 35.51
C GLY A 85 -18.48 11.31 36.63
N GLY A 86 -18.95 11.06 37.86
CA GLY A 86 -18.10 10.93 39.05
C GLY A 86 -17.69 12.26 39.70
N LEU A 87 -17.32 12.19 40.99
CA LEU A 87 -16.99 13.35 41.84
C LEU A 87 -15.72 14.12 41.40
N VAL A 88 -14.90 13.53 40.53
CA VAL A 88 -13.59 14.07 40.10
C VAL A 88 -13.58 14.58 38.66
N SER A 89 -14.69 14.51 37.92
CA SER A 89 -14.72 14.99 36.52
C SER A 89 -14.45 16.49 36.40
N TRP A 90 -14.88 17.31 37.37
CA TRP A 90 -14.61 18.75 37.35
C TRP A 90 -13.11 19.06 37.47
N ILE A 91 -12.39 18.35 38.36
CA ILE A 91 -10.95 18.56 38.56
C ILE A 91 -10.13 18.00 37.39
N LEU A 92 -10.55 16.87 36.80
CA LEU A 92 -9.91 16.33 35.59
C LEU A 92 -10.10 17.27 34.39
N ASN A 93 -11.27 17.90 34.27
CA ASN A 93 -11.51 18.92 33.23
C ASN A 93 -10.70 20.20 33.48
N LEU A 94 -10.37 20.54 34.73
CA LEU A 94 -9.50 21.68 35.07
C LEU A 94 -8.05 21.44 34.62
N PHE A 95 -7.55 20.21 34.75
CA PHE A 95 -6.17 19.85 34.42
C PHE A 95 -5.98 19.23 33.02
N LYS A 96 -7.03 19.17 32.19
CA LYS A 96 -6.98 18.51 30.87
C LYS A 96 -5.85 19.02 29.96
N GLY A 97 -5.52 20.31 30.04
CA GLY A 97 -4.44 20.94 29.28
C GLY A 97 -3.05 20.33 29.55
N LEU A 98 -2.82 19.82 30.76
CA LEU A 98 -1.55 19.15 31.12
C LEU A 98 -1.35 17.83 30.37
N PHE A 99 -2.44 17.20 29.93
CA PHE A 99 -2.41 15.91 29.25
C PHE A 99 -2.47 16.04 27.73
N GLU A 100 -2.81 17.22 27.19
CA GLU A 100 -3.08 17.39 25.76
C GLU A 100 -1.92 16.93 24.88
N ASN A 101 -0.71 17.42 25.14
CA ASN A 101 0.46 17.06 24.34
C ASN A 101 0.80 15.57 24.46
N LYS A 102 0.67 15.00 25.65
CA LYS A 102 0.92 13.57 25.86
C LYS A 102 -0.10 12.72 25.10
N VAL A 103 -1.38 13.08 25.16
CA VAL A 103 -2.45 12.38 24.44
C VAL A 103 -2.28 12.52 22.93
N LYS A 104 -1.98 13.74 22.43
CA LYS A 104 -1.69 13.96 21.01
C LYS A 104 -0.53 13.09 20.53
N ASN A 105 0.59 13.08 21.24
CA ASN A 105 1.77 12.28 20.86
C ASN A 105 1.45 10.77 20.84
N MET A 106 0.80 10.25 21.89
CA MET A 106 0.39 8.84 21.92
C MET A 106 -0.51 8.46 20.72
N ILE A 107 -1.42 9.36 20.32
CA ILE A 107 -2.33 9.11 19.20
C ILE A 107 -1.59 9.22 17.85
N ARG A 108 -0.68 10.20 17.69
CA ARG A 108 0.19 10.30 16.50
C ARG A 108 0.99 9.01 16.30
N ASP A 109 1.65 8.53 17.35
CA ASP A 109 2.44 7.30 17.32
C ASP A 109 1.55 6.08 17.01
N ARG A 110 0.35 6.04 17.60
CA ARG A 110 -0.61 4.96 17.38
C ARG A 110 -1.12 4.92 15.94
N ILE A 111 -1.42 6.08 15.35
CA ILE A 111 -1.84 6.17 13.94
C ILE A 111 -0.74 5.58 13.05
N CYS A 112 0.50 6.05 13.21
CA CYS A 112 1.60 5.54 12.37
C CYS A 112 1.90 4.06 12.60
N SER A 113 1.88 3.60 13.85
CA SER A 113 2.04 2.17 14.15
C SER A 113 0.97 1.30 13.46
N LEU A 114 -0.29 1.76 13.42
CA LEU A 114 -1.37 1.04 12.73
C LEU A 114 -1.19 1.07 11.21
N VAL A 115 -0.78 2.21 10.65
CA VAL A 115 -0.48 2.36 9.22
C VAL A 115 0.66 1.43 8.81
N ASP A 116 1.77 1.45 9.54
CA ASP A 116 2.94 0.60 9.24
C ASP A 116 2.58 -0.88 9.31
N LYS A 117 1.84 -1.31 10.34
CA LYS A 117 1.37 -2.70 10.45
C LYS A 117 0.43 -3.09 9.31
N SER A 118 -0.45 -2.17 8.90
CA SER A 118 -1.39 -2.43 7.80
C SER A 118 -0.66 -2.55 6.47
N ILE A 119 0.30 -1.66 6.20
CA ILE A 119 1.08 -1.67 4.96
C ILE A 119 1.99 -2.90 4.90
N ASN A 120 2.82 -3.11 5.94
CA ASN A 120 3.83 -4.15 5.94
C ASN A 120 3.26 -5.57 6.17
N GLY A 121 2.02 -5.68 6.66
CA GLY A 121 1.31 -6.94 6.81
C GLY A 121 0.25 -7.11 5.73
N VAL A 122 -0.96 -6.60 5.98
CA VAL A 122 -2.15 -6.86 5.16
C VAL A 122 -1.96 -6.48 3.70
N VAL A 123 -1.43 -5.28 3.43
CA VAL A 123 -1.27 -4.78 2.07
C VAL A 123 -0.13 -5.50 1.35
N ALA A 124 1.02 -5.65 1.99
CA ALA A 124 2.14 -6.39 1.44
C ALA A 124 1.76 -7.84 1.09
N ASP A 125 1.00 -8.53 1.94
CA ASP A 125 0.56 -9.90 1.70
C ASP A 125 -0.44 -10.00 0.55
N LYS A 126 -1.35 -9.02 0.41
CA LYS A 126 -2.25 -8.95 -0.76
C LYS A 126 -1.47 -8.74 -2.06
N VAL A 127 -0.46 -7.88 -2.06
CA VAL A 127 0.35 -7.62 -3.25
C VAL A 127 1.18 -8.84 -3.65
N LYS A 128 1.72 -9.60 -2.68
CA LYS A 128 2.42 -10.88 -2.97
C LYS A 128 1.55 -11.89 -3.70
N GLN A 129 0.23 -11.89 -3.44
CA GLN A 129 -0.73 -12.79 -4.10
C GLN A 129 -1.09 -12.36 -5.52
N MET A 130 -0.69 -11.16 -5.97
CA MET A 130 -0.94 -10.73 -7.33
C MET A 130 -0.26 -11.69 -8.31
N ARG A 131 -0.99 -12.08 -9.35
CA ARG A 131 -0.44 -12.93 -10.39
C ARG A 131 0.62 -12.17 -11.17
N VAL A 132 1.68 -12.88 -11.57
CA VAL A 132 2.73 -12.39 -12.47
C VAL A 132 2.65 -13.08 -13.83
N SER A 133 1.63 -13.90 -14.03
CA SER A 133 1.37 -14.58 -15.29
C SER A 133 -0.12 -14.83 -15.47
N VAL A 134 -0.56 -14.91 -16.72
CA VAL A 134 -1.96 -15.15 -17.09
C VAL A 134 -2.04 -16.18 -18.21
N ASP A 135 -3.03 -17.07 -18.11
CA ASP A 135 -3.32 -18.06 -19.14
C ASP A 135 -4.00 -17.38 -20.34
N ILE A 136 -3.56 -17.74 -21.55
CA ILE A 136 -4.11 -17.29 -22.83
C ILE A 136 -4.55 -18.51 -23.63
N ALA A 137 -5.80 -18.51 -24.10
CA ALA A 137 -6.38 -19.58 -24.92
C ALA A 137 -6.15 -21.00 -24.39
N GLU A 138 -6.12 -21.17 -23.06
CA GLU A 138 -5.90 -22.43 -22.31
C GLU A 138 -4.56 -23.16 -22.55
N ARG A 139 -3.81 -22.76 -23.59
CA ARG A 139 -2.58 -23.42 -24.05
C ARG A 139 -1.32 -22.59 -23.82
N PHE A 140 -1.47 -21.28 -23.66
CA PHE A 140 -0.36 -20.35 -23.52
C PHE A 140 -0.38 -19.69 -22.13
N VAL A 141 0.77 -19.19 -21.71
CA VAL A 141 0.93 -18.40 -20.50
C VAL A 141 1.75 -17.17 -20.85
N LEU A 142 1.19 -15.99 -20.65
CA LEU A 142 1.92 -14.72 -20.70
C LEU A 142 2.54 -14.46 -19.34
N ASP A 143 3.86 -14.36 -19.28
CA ASP A 143 4.61 -13.90 -18.12
C ASP A 143 4.75 -12.37 -18.16
N TYR A 144 4.21 -11.71 -17.15
CA TYR A 144 4.31 -10.26 -16.95
C TYR A 144 4.92 -9.95 -15.58
N GLY A 145 5.74 -10.87 -15.06
CA GLY A 145 6.56 -10.62 -13.90
C GLY A 145 7.49 -9.42 -14.09
N PHE A 146 7.78 -8.72 -13.00
CA PHE A 146 8.68 -7.58 -13.00
C PHE A 146 10.10 -8.06 -13.31
N ILE A 147 10.81 -7.34 -14.17
CA ILE A 147 12.19 -7.66 -14.55
C ILE A 147 13.21 -6.66 -13.97
N ALA A 148 12.73 -5.53 -13.46
CA ALA A 148 13.53 -4.49 -12.83
C ALA A 148 12.74 -3.79 -11.72
N PRO A 149 13.43 -3.15 -10.75
CA PRO A 149 12.78 -2.32 -9.75
C PRO A 149 11.93 -1.20 -10.39
N VAL A 150 10.89 -0.78 -9.68
CA VAL A 150 10.01 0.30 -10.14
C VAL A 150 10.79 1.60 -10.26
N ILE A 151 10.60 2.30 -11.37
CA ILE A 151 11.19 3.62 -11.60
C ILE A 151 10.15 4.67 -11.21
N ILE A 152 10.50 5.54 -10.27
CA ILE A 152 9.63 6.62 -9.80
C ILE A 152 10.29 7.95 -10.10
N THR A 153 9.64 8.75 -10.95
CA THR A 153 10.03 10.13 -11.27
C THR A 153 9.08 11.11 -10.58
N SER A 154 9.30 12.41 -10.79
CA SER A 154 8.35 13.43 -10.31
C SER A 154 7.02 13.41 -11.07
N GLY A 155 6.98 12.82 -12.27
CA GLY A 155 5.81 12.86 -13.16
C GLY A 155 5.12 11.52 -13.36
N TYR A 156 5.86 10.41 -13.28
CA TYR A 156 5.32 9.08 -13.57
C TYR A 156 5.97 7.98 -12.72
N LEU A 157 5.27 6.86 -12.65
CA LEU A 157 5.75 5.58 -12.12
C LEU A 157 5.78 4.59 -13.28
N GLU A 158 6.92 3.94 -13.47
CA GLU A 158 7.13 2.96 -14.54
C GLU A 158 7.50 1.60 -13.94
N THR A 159 6.86 0.56 -14.47
CA THR A 159 7.15 -0.85 -14.15
C THR A 159 7.53 -1.57 -15.43
N GLN A 160 8.59 -2.37 -15.35
CA GLN A 160 9.11 -3.14 -16.49
C GLN A 160 8.79 -4.61 -16.30
N HIS A 161 8.23 -5.23 -17.33
CA HIS A 161 7.67 -6.58 -17.29
C HIS A 161 8.30 -7.47 -18.36
N SER A 162 8.35 -8.78 -18.13
CA SER A 162 8.91 -9.76 -19.07
C SER A 162 8.21 -9.74 -20.42
N GLY A 163 6.88 -9.87 -20.44
CA GLY A 163 6.10 -9.89 -21.67
C GLY A 163 6.31 -11.16 -22.52
N GLU A 164 6.97 -12.19 -21.99
CA GLU A 164 7.27 -13.43 -22.72
C GLU A 164 6.07 -14.39 -22.67
N VAL A 165 5.78 -15.03 -23.80
CA VAL A 165 4.73 -16.05 -23.87
C VAL A 165 5.32 -17.44 -24.01
N TYR A 166 4.86 -18.35 -23.16
CA TYR A 166 5.23 -19.76 -23.16
C TYR A 166 4.05 -20.67 -23.49
N TRP A 167 4.35 -21.89 -23.92
CA TRP A 167 3.37 -22.97 -23.87
C TRP A 167 3.17 -23.43 -22.42
N LYS A 168 1.91 -23.58 -22.00
CA LYS A 168 1.55 -23.81 -20.58
C LYS A 168 2.22 -25.04 -19.96
N ASN A 169 2.41 -26.08 -20.77
CA ASN A 169 3.03 -27.35 -20.33
C ASN A 169 4.50 -27.50 -20.78
N ASP A 170 5.08 -26.47 -21.40
CA ASP A 170 6.45 -26.50 -21.92
C ASP A 170 7.05 -25.09 -21.94
N ARG A 171 7.60 -24.66 -20.80
CA ARG A 171 8.33 -23.38 -20.70
C ARG A 171 9.74 -23.56 -21.23
N ARG A 172 9.97 -23.18 -22.49
CA ARG A 172 11.31 -23.16 -23.10
C ARG A 172 11.80 -21.73 -23.28
N PRO A 173 13.12 -21.48 -23.18
CA PRO A 173 13.69 -20.21 -23.58
C PRO A 173 13.43 -19.97 -25.06
N THR A 174 13.08 -18.74 -25.39
CA THR A 174 12.83 -18.34 -26.78
C THR A 174 14.13 -17.86 -27.43
N PRO A 175 14.28 -17.97 -28.76
CA PRO A 175 15.46 -17.49 -29.46
C PRO A 175 15.44 -15.97 -29.70
N TYR A 176 14.40 -15.27 -29.22
CA TYR A 176 14.22 -13.85 -29.43
C TYR A 176 14.73 -13.06 -28.24
N THR A 177 15.11 -11.81 -28.48
CA THR A 177 15.48 -10.86 -27.43
C THR A 177 14.59 -9.63 -27.56
N PRO A 178 14.09 -9.07 -26.45
CA PRO A 178 13.26 -7.88 -26.51
C PRO A 178 14.06 -6.67 -27.02
N ALA A 179 13.41 -5.82 -27.81
CA ALA A 179 13.93 -4.51 -28.15
C ALA A 179 13.80 -3.54 -26.97
N ASP A 180 14.69 -2.55 -26.90
CA ASP A 180 14.60 -1.49 -25.90
C ASP A 180 13.34 -0.64 -26.12
N ILE A 181 12.64 -0.34 -25.04
CA ILE A 181 11.50 0.60 -25.05
C ILE A 181 12.07 2.02 -24.99
N PRO A 182 11.71 2.91 -25.93
CA PRO A 182 12.23 4.27 -25.92
C PRO A 182 11.81 5.02 -24.65
N ALA A 183 12.73 5.81 -24.11
CA ALA A 183 12.42 6.70 -23.00
C ALA A 183 11.38 7.74 -23.44
N GLN A 184 10.30 7.85 -22.67
CA GLN A 184 9.22 8.80 -22.92
C GLN A 184 8.80 9.44 -21.61
N GLY A 185 8.77 10.78 -21.60
CA GLY A 185 8.40 11.58 -20.43
C GLY A 185 6.97 12.10 -20.47
N ASP A 186 6.15 11.64 -21.41
CA ASP A 186 4.75 12.04 -21.48
C ASP A 186 3.97 11.44 -20.30
N ALA A 187 3.35 12.32 -19.52
CA ALA A 187 2.52 11.97 -18.38
C ALA A 187 1.11 12.60 -18.50
N SER A 188 0.69 12.92 -19.74
CA SER A 188 -0.61 13.53 -20.02
C SER A 188 -1.79 12.56 -19.87
N LYS A 189 -1.53 11.24 -19.94
CA LYS A 189 -2.51 10.18 -19.68
C LYS A 189 -2.26 9.48 -18.35
N MET A 190 -3.30 8.85 -17.83
CA MET A 190 -3.22 8.09 -16.57
C MET A 190 -2.43 6.78 -16.70
N LEU A 191 -2.36 6.21 -17.91
CA LEU A 191 -1.70 4.93 -18.17
C LEU A 191 -1.12 4.91 -19.58
N TYR A 192 0.11 4.44 -19.70
CA TYR A 192 0.76 4.08 -20.96
C TYR A 192 1.14 2.61 -20.87
N ILE A 193 0.87 1.87 -21.93
CA ILE A 193 1.28 0.46 -22.06
C ILE A 193 2.14 0.37 -23.31
N TRP A 194 3.38 -0.07 -23.14
CA TRP A 194 4.30 -0.35 -24.24
C TRP A 194 4.41 -1.85 -24.42
N LEU A 195 4.17 -2.30 -25.65
CA LEU A 195 4.31 -3.68 -26.06
C LEU A 195 5.35 -3.73 -27.16
N THR A 196 6.35 -4.58 -27.01
CA THR A 196 7.33 -4.86 -28.04
C THR A 196 6.84 -6.02 -28.91
N ASP A 197 7.37 -6.13 -30.12
CA ASP A 197 7.14 -7.25 -31.02
C ASP A 197 7.54 -8.61 -30.40
N PHE A 198 8.47 -8.60 -29.45
CA PHE A 198 8.89 -9.75 -28.65
C PHE A 198 7.72 -10.57 -28.08
N THR A 199 6.67 -9.95 -27.53
CA THR A 199 5.51 -10.68 -27.00
C THR A 199 4.79 -11.47 -28.10
N ALA A 200 4.61 -10.88 -29.27
CA ALA A 200 3.97 -11.54 -30.41
C ALA A 200 4.87 -12.62 -31.03
N LEU A 201 6.18 -12.38 -31.10
CA LEU A 201 7.17 -13.33 -31.63
C LEU A 201 7.26 -14.59 -30.74
N THR A 202 7.31 -14.42 -29.42
CA THR A 202 7.35 -15.54 -28.46
C THR A 202 6.04 -16.33 -28.45
N PHE A 203 4.90 -15.66 -28.56
CA PHE A 203 3.61 -16.32 -28.77
C PHE A 203 3.61 -17.16 -30.07
N GLY A 204 4.01 -16.55 -31.19
CA GLY A 204 4.04 -17.21 -32.49
C GLY A 204 4.98 -18.41 -32.51
N TYR A 205 6.14 -18.29 -31.86
CA TYR A 205 7.08 -19.39 -31.69
C TYR A 205 6.48 -20.54 -30.90
N ALA A 206 5.92 -20.26 -29.72
CA ALA A 206 5.24 -21.28 -28.92
C ALA A 206 4.09 -21.94 -29.70
N ALA A 207 3.31 -21.15 -30.45
CA ALA A 207 2.20 -21.68 -31.23
C ALA A 207 2.69 -22.59 -32.38
N HIS A 208 3.75 -22.18 -33.08
CA HIS A 208 4.34 -22.96 -34.17
C HIS A 208 4.98 -24.26 -33.66
N THR A 209 5.85 -24.19 -32.64
CA THR A 209 6.60 -25.36 -32.18
C THR A 209 5.70 -26.45 -31.58
N HIS A 210 4.51 -26.08 -31.13
CA HIS A 210 3.50 -26.98 -30.60
C HIS A 210 2.39 -27.35 -31.60
N GLY A 211 2.54 -27.01 -32.89
CA GLY A 211 1.58 -27.37 -33.94
C GLY A 211 0.19 -26.74 -33.75
N TYR A 212 0.08 -25.66 -32.97
CA TYR A 212 -1.18 -24.97 -32.73
C TYR A 212 -1.68 -24.22 -33.98
N LEU A 213 -0.77 -23.77 -34.84
CA LEU A 213 -1.06 -23.06 -36.08
C LEU A 213 -1.34 -24.03 -37.24
N GLN A 214 -2.30 -24.94 -37.05
CA GLN A 214 -2.69 -25.93 -38.04
C GLN A 214 -4.21 -25.93 -38.22
N TYR A 215 -4.66 -26.08 -39.47
CA TYR A 215 -6.06 -26.20 -39.81
C TYR A 215 -6.24 -27.34 -40.81
N THR A 216 -7.18 -28.26 -40.52
CA THR A 216 -7.48 -29.39 -41.42
C THR A 216 -8.72 -29.04 -42.23
N LEU A 217 -8.59 -29.08 -43.55
CA LEU A 217 -9.73 -28.95 -44.48
C LEU A 217 -10.29 -30.34 -44.75
N SER A 218 -11.54 -30.59 -44.36
CA SER A 218 -12.30 -31.78 -44.76
C SER A 218 -13.31 -31.42 -45.85
N PRO A 219 -13.57 -32.31 -46.83
CA PRO A 219 -14.70 -32.15 -47.73
C PRO A 219 -16.02 -32.10 -46.93
N ASP A 220 -16.95 -31.24 -47.34
CA ASP A 220 -18.32 -31.18 -46.81
C ASP A 220 -19.10 -32.48 -47.06
#